data_AF-A0A094JA41-F1
#
_entry.id   AF-A0A094JA41-F1
#
_cell.length_a   1.000
_cell.length_b   1.000
_cell.length_c   1.000
_cell.angle_alpha   90.00
_cell.angle_beta   90.00
_cell.angle_gamma   90.00
#
_symmetry.space_group_name_H-M   'P 1'
#
loop_
_entity.id
_entity.type
_entity.pdbx_description
1 polymer ?
#
loop_
_entity_poly.entity_id
_entity_poly.type
_entity_poly.pdbx_seq_one_letter_code
_entity_poly.pdbx_strand_id
1 'polypeptide(L)'
;MQIEDWIVHDIPDDVIDQASDWIVQLDKLEHDDAFAAACPSATLLRQDFYDWLNRDHLHQLAFLQLSEMWAKSSMLRHMEHLIDKSEVIQFPNLHAAPALDVEPGPILIDHHDTLSAPAWMYNVVIGLVVVGTLIPFLL
;
A
#
# COMPACT_ATOMS: atom_id res chain seq x y z
N MET A 1 -6.53 -3.95 -15.87
CA MET A 1 -6.28 -4.43 -14.51
C MET A 1 -6.84 -3.38 -13.57
N GLN A 2 -7.95 -3.70 -12.92
CA GLN A 2 -8.57 -2.83 -11.91
C GLN A 2 -7.85 -3.05 -10.58
N ILE A 3 -7.73 -2.00 -9.76
CA ILE A 3 -7.10 -2.07 -8.44
C ILE A 3 -7.85 -3.05 -7.51
N GLU A 4 -9.13 -3.29 -7.80
CA GLU A 4 -9.99 -4.27 -7.13
C GLU A 4 -9.51 -5.72 -7.32
N ASP A 5 -8.82 -6.04 -8.44
CA ASP A 5 -8.30 -7.40 -8.71
C ASP A 5 -7.05 -7.74 -7.87
N TRP A 6 -6.47 -6.76 -7.17
CA TRP A 6 -5.25 -6.93 -6.36
C TRP A 6 -5.53 -7.15 -4.88
N ILE A 7 -6.79 -6.98 -4.45
CA ILE A 7 -7.22 -7.26 -3.09
C ILE A 7 -8.01 -8.56 -3.15
N VAL A 8 -7.34 -9.67 -2.86
CA VAL A 8 -7.96 -10.99 -2.71
C VAL A 8 -9.03 -10.86 -1.60
N HIS A 9 -10.29 -10.67 -2.00
CA HIS A 9 -11.43 -10.43 -1.12
C HIS A 9 -11.89 -11.68 -0.33
N ASP A 10 -11.19 -12.81 -0.47
CA ASP A 10 -11.65 -14.12 -0.01
C ASP A 10 -10.75 -14.78 1.04
N ILE A 11 -9.79 -14.07 1.63
CA ILE A 11 -9.00 -14.62 2.74
C ILE A 11 -9.68 -14.23 4.05
N PRO A 12 -10.11 -15.21 4.87
CA PRO A 12 -10.75 -14.90 6.13
C PRO A 12 -9.72 -14.34 7.13
N ASP A 13 -10.16 -13.38 7.95
CA ASP A 13 -9.28 -12.60 8.83
C ASP A 13 -8.50 -13.47 9.83
N ASP A 14 -9.06 -14.60 10.23
CA ASP A 14 -8.40 -15.57 11.13
C ASP A 14 -7.16 -16.21 10.50
N VAL A 15 -7.16 -16.42 9.19
CA VAL A 15 -6.01 -16.92 8.44
C VAL A 15 -4.96 -15.84 8.24
N ILE A 16 -5.39 -14.59 8.07
CA ILE A 16 -4.50 -13.42 7.99
C ILE A 16 -3.75 -13.22 9.31
N ASP A 17 -4.46 -13.29 10.44
CA ASP A 17 -3.87 -13.18 11.77
C ASP A 17 -2.82 -14.28 12.01
N GLN A 18 -3.16 -15.53 11.66
CA GLN A 18 -2.22 -16.66 11.73
C GLN A 18 -0.99 -16.46 10.83
N ALA A 19 -1.18 -15.97 9.61
CA ALA A 19 -0.08 -15.68 8.69
C ALA A 19 0.85 -14.60 9.26
N SER A 20 0.29 -13.58 9.91
CA SER A 20 1.05 -12.51 10.54
C SER A 20 1.91 -13.03 11.70
N ASP A 21 1.33 -13.89 12.55
CA ASP A 21 2.04 -14.54 13.66
C ASP A 21 3.19 -15.41 13.15
N TRP A 22 2.99 -16.13 12.05
CA TRP A 22 4.04 -16.93 11.41
C TRP A 22 5.19 -16.06 10.88
N ILE A 23 4.89 -14.93 10.24
CA ILE A 23 5.93 -14.01 9.76
C ILE A 23 6.75 -13.46 10.92
N VAL A 24 6.11 -13.09 12.03
CA VAL A 24 6.81 -12.60 13.23
C VAL A 24 7.69 -13.68 13.84
N GLN A 25 7.21 -14.94 13.91
CA GLN A 25 7.99 -16.05 14.44
C GLN A 25 9.19 -16.39 13.55
N LEU A 26 9.02 -16.35 12.23
CA LEU A 26 10.10 -16.57 11.27
C LEU A 26 11.14 -15.44 11.30
N ASP A 27 10.69 -14.19 11.41
CA ASP A 27 11.58 -13.02 11.51
C ASP A 27 12.43 -13.06 12.78
N LYS A 28 11.82 -13.39 13.92
CA LYS A 28 12.56 -13.60 15.19
C LYS A 28 13.55 -14.75 15.10
N LEU A 29 13.21 -15.83 14.40
CA LEU A 29 14.12 -16.95 14.19
C LEU A 29 15.36 -16.54 13.38
N GLU A 30 15.22 -15.61 12.43
CA GLU A 30 16.31 -15.18 11.55
C GLU A 30 17.16 -14.05 12.15
N HIS A 31 16.55 -13.12 12.89
CA HIS A 31 17.23 -11.92 13.40
C HIS A 31 17.61 -11.96 14.88
N ASP A 32 17.05 -12.88 15.68
CA ASP A 32 17.34 -12.97 17.13
C ASP A 32 18.10 -14.28 17.45
N ASP A 33 19.42 -14.16 17.54
CA ASP A 33 20.32 -15.27 17.92
C ASP A 33 19.98 -15.88 19.28
N ALA A 34 19.42 -15.09 20.21
CA ALA A 34 19.00 -15.58 21.52
C ALA A 34 17.70 -16.41 21.43
N PHE A 35 16.77 -15.99 20.56
CA PHE A 35 15.58 -16.77 20.25
C PHE A 35 15.92 -18.07 19.50
N ALA A 36 16.83 -17.99 18.53
CA ALA A 36 17.33 -19.16 17.80
C ALA A 36 18.07 -20.16 18.71
N ALA A 37 18.87 -19.68 19.67
CA ALA A 37 19.55 -20.53 20.65
C ALA A 37 18.62 -21.11 21.72
N ALA A 38 17.57 -20.37 22.11
CA ALA A 38 16.54 -20.82 23.06
C ALA A 38 15.55 -21.80 22.43
N CYS A 39 15.47 -21.86 21.10
CA CYS A 39 14.64 -22.79 20.35
C CYS A 39 15.51 -23.95 19.82
N PRO A 40 15.78 -25.02 20.62
CA PRO A 40 16.56 -26.18 20.18
C PRO A 40 15.89 -26.96 19.02
N SER A 41 14.70 -26.53 18.61
CA SER A 41 13.87 -27.12 17.57
C SER A 41 13.44 -26.10 16.50
N ALA A 42 14.32 -25.17 16.12
CA ALA A 42 14.11 -24.27 14.98
C ALA A 42 13.66 -25.03 13.71
N THR A 43 14.16 -26.26 13.52
CA THR A 43 13.75 -27.15 12.43
C THR A 43 12.31 -27.65 12.56
N LEU A 44 11.82 -27.89 13.79
CA LEU A 44 10.43 -28.26 14.03
C LEU A 44 9.48 -27.07 13.79
N LEU A 45 9.88 -25.86 14.18
CA LEU A 45 9.07 -24.66 13.91
C LEU A 45 8.89 -24.43 12.41
N ARG A 46 9.96 -24.62 11.61
CA ARG A 46 9.85 -24.59 10.15
C ARG A 46 8.96 -25.71 9.61
N GLN A 47 9.02 -26.90 10.18
CA GLN A 47 8.16 -28.01 9.79
C GLN A 47 6.68 -27.71 10.09
N ASP A 48 6.38 -27.19 11.27
CA ASP A 48 5.02 -26.80 11.67
C ASP A 48 4.46 -25.67 10.76
N PHE A 49 5.33 -24.75 10.36
CA PHE A 49 4.99 -23.71 9.37
C PHE A 49 4.65 -24.31 7.99
N TYR A 50 5.45 -25.24 7.48
CA TYR A 50 5.16 -25.93 6.22
C TYR A 50 3.90 -26.78 6.30
N ASP A 51 3.65 -27.44 7.44
CA ASP A 51 2.42 -28.18 7.68
C ASP A 51 1.22 -27.24 7.69
N TRP A 52 1.34 -26.05 8.31
CA TRP A 52 0.28 -25.03 8.27
C TRP A 52 0.04 -24.51 6.85
N LEU A 53 1.09 -24.21 6.08
CA LEU A 53 0.99 -23.80 4.68
C LEU A 53 0.34 -24.86 3.78
N ASN A 54 0.57 -26.15 4.06
CA ASN A 54 0.05 -27.25 3.25
C ASN A 54 -1.39 -27.64 3.60
N ARG A 55 -1.97 -27.10 4.68
CA ARG A 55 -3.36 -27.41 5.08
C ARG A 55 -4.39 -26.85 4.11
N ASP A 56 -4.19 -25.63 3.62
CA ASP A 56 -5.15 -24.95 2.76
C ASP A 56 -4.43 -24.03 1.76
N HIS A 57 -4.99 -23.91 0.56
CA HIS A 57 -4.57 -22.94 -0.43
C HIS A 57 -4.71 -21.49 0.07
N LEU A 58 -5.72 -21.21 0.91
CA LEU A 58 -5.91 -19.88 1.49
C LEU A 58 -4.75 -19.48 2.42
N HIS A 59 -4.17 -20.43 3.16
CA HIS A 59 -3.00 -20.16 4.00
C HIS A 59 -1.78 -19.75 3.16
N GLN A 60 -1.60 -20.39 2.00
CA GLN A 60 -0.53 -20.06 1.06
C GLN A 60 -0.71 -18.67 0.46
N LEU A 61 -1.94 -18.34 0.05
CA LEU A 61 -2.27 -17.02 -0.49
C LEU A 61 -2.07 -15.92 0.56
N ALA A 62 -2.55 -16.15 1.79
CA ALA A 62 -2.41 -15.20 2.90
C ALA A 62 -0.94 -14.92 3.21
N PHE A 63 -0.13 -15.99 3.34
CA PHE A 63 1.30 -15.85 3.57
C PHE A 63 2.01 -15.14 2.42
N LEU A 64 1.69 -15.45 1.16
CA LEU A 64 2.29 -14.80 0.00
C LEU A 64 2.00 -13.30 -0.03
N GLN A 65 0.76 -12.91 0.23
CA GLN A 65 0.37 -11.50 0.26
C GLN A 65 1.00 -10.74 1.43
N LEU A 66 0.98 -11.31 2.63
CA LEU A 66 1.60 -10.66 3.79
C LEU A 66 3.13 -10.61 3.67
N SER A 67 3.77 -11.65 3.16
CA SER A 67 5.22 -11.64 2.96
C SER A 67 5.66 -10.60 1.94
N GLU A 68 4.87 -10.35 0.88
CA GLU A 68 5.12 -9.25 -0.05
C GLU A 68 5.04 -7.88 0.63
N MET A 69 3.99 -7.64 1.43
CA MET A 69 3.84 -6.40 2.20
C MET A 69 4.97 -6.24 3.22
N TRP A 70 5.31 -7.31 3.93
CA TRP A 70 6.38 -7.34 4.90
C TRP A 70 7.74 -7.05 4.25
N ALA A 71 8.06 -7.68 3.13
CA ALA A 71 9.29 -7.43 2.38
C ALA A 71 9.40 -5.97 1.94
N LYS A 72 8.32 -5.39 1.41
CA LYS A 72 8.25 -3.96 1.06
C LYS A 72 8.52 -3.07 2.29
N SER A 73 7.87 -3.37 3.42
CA SER A 73 8.03 -2.59 4.65
C SER A 73 9.44 -2.72 5.25
N SER A 74 10.02 -3.91 5.23
CA SER A 74 11.35 -4.22 5.73
C SER A 74 12.42 -3.53 4.87
N MET A 75 12.28 -3.58 3.55
CA MET A 75 13.14 -2.85 2.62
C MET A 75 13.08 -1.34 2.86
N LEU A 76 11.88 -0.78 3.08
CA LEU A 76 11.70 0.66 3.32
C LEU A 76 12.33 1.09 4.65
N ARG A 77 12.21 0.25 5.69
CA ARG A 77 12.93 0.44 6.96
C ARG A 77 14.45 0.35 6.78
N HIS A 78 14.94 -0.60 5.99
CA HIS A 78 16.37 -0.71 5.70
C HIS A 78 16.88 0.53 4.94
N MET A 79 16.08 1.06 4.02
CA MET A 79 16.39 2.27 3.25
C MET A 79 16.08 3.57 4.00
N GLU A 80 15.58 3.54 5.23
CA GLU A 80 15.22 4.76 5.99
C GLU A 80 16.41 5.73 6.09
N HIS A 81 17.62 5.21 6.24
CA HIS A 81 18.85 6.02 6.32
C HIS A 81 19.26 6.67 4.98
N LEU A 82 18.70 6.21 3.86
CA LEU A 82 18.91 6.76 2.51
C LEU A 82 17.77 7.70 2.08
N ILE A 83 16.65 7.68 2.80
CA ILE A 83 15.53 8.58 2.56
C ILE A 83 15.83 9.89 3.27
N ASP A 84 16.25 10.88 2.48
CA ASP A 84 16.47 12.23 2.96
C ASP A 84 15.13 12.79 3.47
N LYS A 85 15.01 12.98 4.79
CA LYS A 85 13.79 13.56 5.37
C LYS A 85 13.72 14.99 4.86
N SER A 86 12.64 15.34 4.16
CA SER A 86 12.44 16.72 3.73
C SER A 86 12.42 17.62 4.97
N GLU A 87 13.49 18.39 5.17
CA GLU A 87 13.48 19.47 6.14
C GLU A 87 12.46 20.50 5.66
N VAL A 88 11.28 20.48 6.28
CA VAL A 88 10.30 21.54 6.11
C VAL A 88 10.88 22.77 6.78
N ILE A 89 11.49 23.65 5.99
CA ILE A 89 11.98 24.94 6.47
C ILE A 89 10.79 25.70 7.06
N GLN A 90 10.76 25.83 8.38
CA GLN A 90 9.80 26.69 9.05
C GLN A 90 10.22 28.13 8.76
N PHE A 91 9.43 28.82 7.94
CA PHE A 91 9.61 30.26 7.74
C PHE A 91 9.45 30.95 9.11
N PRO A 92 10.37 31.86 9.48
CA PRO A 92 10.24 32.61 10.72
C PRO A 92 8.90 33.32 10.72
N ASN A 93 8.02 32.95 11.65
CA ASN A 93 6.82 33.72 11.96
C ASN A 93 7.27 35.09 12.48
N LEU A 94 7.48 36.03 11.57
CA LEU A 94 7.53 37.44 11.91
C LEU A 94 6.15 37.80 12.43
N HIS A 95 6.02 37.85 13.75
CA HIS A 95 4.90 38.47 14.43
C HIS A 95 4.74 39.92 13.96
N ALA A 96 3.89 40.10 12.96
CA ALA A 96 3.15 41.32 12.70
C ALA A 96 1.91 40.90 11.94
N ALA A 97 0.93 40.38 12.66
CA ALA A 97 -0.44 40.34 12.16
C ALA A 97 -0.96 41.79 12.20
N PRO A 98 -1.17 42.49 11.07
CA PRO A 98 -2.20 43.52 11.07
C PRO A 98 -3.52 42.79 11.27
N ALA A 99 -4.28 43.19 12.29
CA ALA A 99 -5.66 42.76 12.44
C ALA A 99 -6.42 43.16 11.17
N LEU A 100 -6.65 42.20 10.29
CA LEU A 100 -7.61 42.34 9.21
C LEU A 100 -8.94 41.79 9.72
N ASP A 101 -9.93 42.66 9.61
CA ASP A 101 -11.29 42.49 10.07
C ASP A 101 -11.86 41.11 9.75
N VAL A 102 -12.64 40.60 10.70
CA VAL A 102 -13.50 39.44 10.55
C VAL A 102 -14.54 39.74 9.45
N GLU A 103 -14.36 39.16 8.27
CA GLU A 103 -15.40 38.94 7.26
C GLU A 103 -15.45 37.45 6.90
N PRO A 104 -16.61 36.91 6.52
CA PRO A 104 -17.03 35.55 6.85
C PRO A 104 -16.19 34.50 6.13
N GLY A 105 -15.85 33.43 6.87
CA GLY A 105 -14.93 32.40 6.43
C GLY A 105 -15.32 31.71 5.11
N PRO A 106 -14.35 31.15 4.38
CA PRO A 106 -14.68 30.24 3.30
C PRO A 106 -15.30 29.00 3.93
N ILE A 107 -16.60 28.87 3.70
CA ILE A 107 -17.40 27.68 3.85
C ILE A 107 -16.56 26.50 3.35
N LEU A 108 -16.43 25.46 4.17
CA LEU A 108 -16.06 24.11 3.71
C LEU A 108 -17.03 23.76 2.57
N ILE A 109 -16.59 23.96 1.34
CA ILE A 109 -17.32 23.46 0.19
C ILE A 109 -17.06 21.95 0.23
N ASP A 110 -18.03 21.22 0.75
CA ASP A 110 -18.30 19.84 0.36
C ASP A 110 -18.33 19.84 -1.18
N HIS A 111 -17.21 19.50 -1.81
CA HIS A 111 -17.13 19.35 -3.26
C HIS A 111 -17.69 17.98 -3.63
N HIS A 112 -18.99 17.83 -3.39
CA HIS A 112 -19.80 16.81 -4.01
C HIS A 112 -20.26 17.34 -5.38
N ASP A 113 -19.31 17.53 -6.30
CA ASP A 113 -19.62 17.80 -7.70
C ASP A 113 -18.64 17.04 -8.59
N THR A 114 -19.25 16.19 -9.41
CA THR A 114 -18.71 15.44 -10.54
C THR A 114 -17.50 16.11 -11.19
N LEU A 115 -16.41 15.35 -11.32
CA LEU A 115 -15.27 15.63 -12.18
C LEU A 115 -15.72 15.78 -13.64
N SER A 116 -16.27 16.94 -14.00
CA SER A 116 -16.42 17.34 -15.40
C SER A 116 -15.02 17.66 -15.91
N ALA A 117 -14.45 16.73 -16.68
CA ALA A 117 -13.20 16.96 -17.38
C ALA A 117 -13.27 18.29 -18.17
N PRO A 118 -12.18 19.06 -18.27
CA PRO A 118 -12.20 20.32 -18.99
C PRO A 118 -12.67 20.12 -20.44
N ALA A 119 -13.48 21.04 -20.96
CA ALA A 119 -14.17 20.90 -22.25
C ALA A 119 -13.26 20.60 -23.47
N TRP A 120 -11.98 20.99 -23.40
CA TRP A 120 -10.99 20.68 -24.45
C TRP A 120 -10.63 19.20 -24.53
N MET A 121 -10.78 18.45 -23.43
CA MET A 121 -10.42 17.04 -23.33
C MET A 121 -11.39 16.16 -24.14
N TYR A 122 -12.67 16.53 -24.20
CA TYR A 122 -13.67 15.81 -24.99
C TYR A 122 -13.35 15.80 -26.49
N ASN A 123 -12.90 16.92 -27.05
CA ASN A 123 -12.54 17.01 -28.47
C ASN A 123 -11.37 16.08 -28.82
N VAL A 124 -10.41 15.95 -27.90
CA VAL A 124 -9.24 15.06 -28.08
C VAL A 124 -9.66 13.59 -28.02
N VAL A 125 -10.47 13.21 -27.02
CA VAL A 125 -10.94 11.82 -26.85
C VAL A 125 -11.82 11.38 -28.02
N ILE A 126 -12.76 12.23 -28.44
CA ILE A 126 -13.64 11.94 -29.59
C ILE A 126 -12.80 11.78 -30.87
N GLY A 127 -11.81 12.66 -31.10
CA GLY A 127 -10.90 12.54 -32.25
C GLY A 127 -10.13 11.22 -32.25
N LEU A 128 -9.60 10.80 -31.10
CA LEU A 128 -8.82 9.57 -30.97
C LEU A 128 -9.67 8.32 -31.20
N VAL A 129 -10.91 8.30 -30.70
CA VAL A 129 -11.87 7.21 -30.92
C VAL A 129 -12.23 7.12 -32.40
N VAL A 130 -12.58 8.23 -33.05
CA VAL A 130 -12.95 8.23 -34.48
C VAL A 130 -11.80 7.75 -35.36
N VAL A 131 -10.58 8.25 -35.14
CA VAL A 131 -9.39 7.80 -35.88
C VAL A 131 -9.11 6.32 -35.63
N GLY A 132 -9.18 5.87 -34.36
CA GLY A 132 -8.98 4.47 -33.99
C GLY A 132 -9.99 3.53 -34.65
N THR A 133 -11.25 3.93 -34.78
CA THR A 133 -12.30 3.12 -35.41
C THR A 133 -12.26 3.12 -36.94
N LEU A 134 -11.62 4.11 -37.57
CA LEU A 134 -11.50 4.19 -39.03
C LEU A 134 -10.27 3.44 -39.58
N ILE A 135 -9.24 3.24 -38.76
CA ILE A 135 -8.05 2.44 -39.12
C ILE A 135 -8.42 1.02 -39.62
N PRO A 136 -9.30 0.24 -38.96
CA PRO A 136 -9.67 -1.10 -39.45
C PRO A 136 -10.62 -1.08 -40.66
N PHE A 137 -11.11 0.08 -41.11
CA PHE A 137 -11.97 0.21 -42.29
C PHE A 137 -11.20 0.61 -43.57
N LEU A 138 -9.95 1.05 -43.43
CA LEU A 138 -9.08 1.47 -44.54
C LEU A 138 -8.03 0.41 -44.93
N LEU A 139 -8.00 -0.73 -44.24
CA LEU A 139 -7.09 -1.86 -44.44
C LEU A 139 -7.91 -3.10 -44.82
#